data_AF-A0A9P6MCD3-F1
#
_entry.id   AF-A0A9P6MCD3-F1
#
_cell.length_a   1.000
_cell.length_b   1.000
_cell.length_c   1.000
_cell.angle_alpha   90.00
_cell.angle_beta   90.00
_cell.angle_gamma   90.00
#
_symmetry.space_group_name_H-M   'P 1'
#
loop_
_entity.id
_entity.type
_entity.pdbx_description
1 polymer ?
#
loop_
_entity_poly.entity_id
_entity_poly.type
_entity_poly.pdbx_seq_one_letter_code
_entity_poly.pdbx_strand_id
1 'polypeptide(L)'
;MYGTTETTVHATYRVMNASDCEQATCPVGVRIPDLKIYLLDNRNQPVPLGAVGEICIGGAGVSRGYLNRPELTAEKFPLDPFSESKGAHMYKTGDLGRYLPDGDL
;
A
#
# COMPACT_ATOMS: atom_id res chain seq x y z
N MET A 1 -2.14 -1.30 12.72
CA MET A 1 -2.57 -0.48 11.57
C MET A 1 -1.33 0.06 10.88
N TYR A 2 -1.39 0.27 9.58
CA TYR A 2 -0.32 0.86 8.77
C TYR A 2 -0.93 1.83 7.76
N GLY A 3 -0.18 2.86 7.38
CA GLY A 3 -0.56 3.86 6.40
C GLY A 3 0.36 5.08 6.48
N THR A 4 0.32 5.92 5.45
CA THR A 4 1.12 7.14 5.38
C THR A 4 0.22 8.38 5.33
N THR A 5 0.80 9.57 5.48
CA THR A 5 0.05 10.83 5.36
C THR A 5 -0.55 10.97 3.95
N GLU A 6 0.17 10.49 2.95
CA GLU A 6 -0.20 10.49 1.54
C GLU A 6 -1.40 9.59 1.21
N THR A 7 -1.78 8.71 2.14
CA THR A 7 -2.93 7.80 2.01
C THR A 7 -3.99 8.02 3.09
N THR A 8 -4.08 9.23 3.65
CA THR A 8 -5.05 9.60 4.70
C THR A 8 -4.92 8.77 5.99
N VAL A 9 -3.70 8.66 6.51
CA VAL A 9 -3.33 8.07 7.82
C VAL A 9 -3.34 6.53 7.84
N HIS A 10 -4.37 5.87 7.33
CA HIS A 10 -4.48 4.41 7.38
C HIS A 10 -4.72 3.82 5.99
N ALA A 11 -4.03 2.72 5.72
CA ALA A 11 -4.10 1.95 4.49
C ALA A 11 -4.50 0.49 4.74
N THR A 12 -4.01 -0.08 5.84
CA THR A 12 -4.34 -1.43 6.28
C THR A 12 -4.64 -1.47 7.78
N TYR A 13 -5.44 -2.45 8.17
CA TYR A 13 -5.79 -2.70 9.55
C TYR A 13 -5.81 -4.21 9.85
N ARG A 14 -5.59 -4.54 11.12
CA ARG A 14 -5.76 -5.88 11.69
C ARG A 14 -6.58 -5.73 12.95
N VAL A 15 -7.58 -6.60 13.12
CA VAL A 15 -8.31 -6.71 14.38
C VAL A 15 -7.48 -7.56 15.33
N MET A 16 -7.03 -6.96 16.42
CA MET A 16 -6.21 -7.64 17.42
C MET A 16 -7.05 -8.64 18.22
N ASN A 17 -6.49 -9.81 18.48
CA ASN A 17 -7.02 -10.82 19.39
C ASN A 17 -5.93 -11.28 20.37
N ALA A 18 -6.31 -12.06 21.38
CA ALA A 18 -5.38 -12.46 22.45
C ALA A 18 -4.14 -13.22 21.94
N SER A 19 -4.27 -14.01 20.86
CA SER A 19 -3.15 -14.76 20.30
C SER A 19 -2.11 -13.88 19.60
N ASP A 20 -2.48 -12.66 19.18
CA ASP A 20 -1.52 -11.72 18.60
C ASP A 20 -0.52 -11.22 19.66
N CYS A 21 -0.88 -11.25 20.95
CA CYS A 21 0.01 -10.90 22.05
C CYS A 21 1.12 -11.93 22.28
N GLU A 22 0.98 -13.13 21.72
CA GLU A 22 1.95 -14.23 21.84
C GLU A 22 2.94 -14.25 20.67
N GLN A 23 2.71 -13.45 19.62
CA GLN A 23 3.55 -13.41 18.42
C GLN A 23 4.63 -12.33 18.53
N ALA A 24 5.82 -12.63 17.99
CA ALA A 24 6.94 -11.69 17.96
C ALA A 24 6.78 -10.58 16.90
N THR A 25 5.89 -10.79 15.92
CA THR A 25 5.63 -9.86 14.82
C THR A 25 4.16 -9.52 14.76
N CYS A 26 3.83 -8.27 14.46
CA CYS A 26 2.46 -7.82 14.24
C CYS A 26 2.30 -7.49 12.75
N PRO A 27 1.62 -8.36 11.97
CA PRO A 27 1.31 -8.06 10.57
C PRO A 27 0.54 -6.75 10.44
N VAL A 28 0.71 -6.06 9.33
CA VAL A 28 0.04 -4.77 9.12
C VAL A 28 -1.40 -4.94 8.65
N GLY A 29 -1.79 -6.17 8.31
CA GLY A 29 -3.17 -6.60 8.20
C GLY A 29 -3.71 -6.55 6.77
N VAL A 30 -5.02 -6.32 6.65
CA VAL A 30 -5.73 -6.26 5.37
C VAL A 30 -6.03 -4.82 4.98
N ARG A 31 -6.18 -4.58 3.67
CA ARG A 31 -6.51 -3.26 3.12
C ARG A 31 -7.85 -2.73 3.64
N ILE A 32 -7.95 -1.41 3.75
CA ILE A 32 -9.25 -0.73 3.85
C ILE A 32 -10.03 -0.95 2.54
N PRO A 33 -11.36 -1.21 2.57
CA PRO A 33 -12.12 -1.66 1.39
C PRO A 33 -12.10 -0.76 0.14
N ASP A 34 -11.93 0.55 0.30
CA ASP A 34 -11.86 1.53 -0.79
C ASP A 34 -10.44 1.83 -1.28
N LEU A 35 -9.44 1.20 -0.65
CA LEU A 35 -8.04 1.24 -1.06
C LEU A 35 -7.62 -0.02 -1.81
N LYS A 36 -6.54 0.10 -2.55
CA LYS A 36 -5.82 -0.99 -3.21
C LYS A 36 -4.41 -1.04 -2.65
N ILE A 37 -3.90 -2.26 -2.43
CA ILE A 37 -2.50 -2.49 -2.08
C ILE A 37 -1.91 -3.36 -3.18
N TYR A 38 -0.78 -2.91 -3.72
CA TYR A 38 0.03 -3.65 -4.67
C TYR A 38 1.41 -3.87 -4.05
N LEU A 39 1.99 -5.03 -4.30
CA LEU A 39 3.40 -5.30 -4.02
C LEU A 39 4.14 -5.37 -5.34
N LEU A 40 4.98 -4.38 -5.62
CA LEU A 40 5.61 -4.21 -6.93
C LEU A 40 7.13 -4.45 -6.87
N ASP A 41 7.68 -5.01 -7.94
CA ASP A 41 9.13 -5.09 -8.14
C ASP A 41 9.71 -3.77 -8.69
N ASN A 42 11.03 -3.77 -8.91
CA ASN A 42 11.74 -2.61 -9.47
C ASN A 42 11.33 -2.24 -10.92
N ARG A 43 10.53 -3.08 -11.58
CA ARG A 43 9.96 -2.85 -12.91
C ARG A 43 8.48 -2.46 -12.83
N ASN A 44 8.00 -2.13 -11.63
CA ASN A 44 6.61 -1.82 -11.32
C ASN A 44 5.64 -2.95 -11.73
N GLN A 45 6.07 -4.21 -11.63
CA GLN A 45 5.23 -5.39 -11.88
C GLN A 45 4.82 -6.05 -10.56
N PRO A 46 3.58 -6.60 -10.45
CA PRO A 46 3.16 -7.32 -9.26
C PRO A 46 4.07 -8.52 -8.98
N VAL A 47 4.52 -8.65 -7.72
CA VAL A 47 5.29 -9.81 -7.29
C VAL A 47 4.37 -11.00 -6.99
N PRO A 48 4.86 -12.26 -7.11
CA PRO A 48 4.11 -13.43 -6.67
C PRO A 48 3.75 -13.38 -5.17
N LEU A 49 2.69 -14.09 -4.77
CA LEU A 49 2.34 -14.22 -3.36
C LEU A 49 3.52 -14.77 -2.53
N GLY A 50 3.77 -14.18 -1.36
CA GLY A 50 4.90 -14.51 -0.49
C GLY A 50 6.23 -13.84 -0.87
N ALA A 51 6.38 -13.32 -2.09
CA ALA A 51 7.57 -12.57 -2.48
C ALA A 51 7.55 -11.14 -1.91
N VAL A 52 8.73 -10.59 -1.68
CA VAL A 52 8.90 -9.22 -1.19
C VAL A 52 8.75 -8.24 -2.37
N GLY A 53 7.96 -7.21 -2.19
CA GLY A 53 7.81 -6.08 -3.12
C GLY A 53 7.64 -4.76 -2.39
N GLU A 54 7.76 -3.65 -3.11
CA GLU A 54 7.44 -2.31 -2.61
C GLU A 54 5.92 -2.17 -2.46
N ILE A 55 5.47 -1.70 -1.31
CA ILE A 55 4.07 -1.40 -1.04
C ILE A 55 3.67 -0.16 -1.84
N CYS A 56 2.71 -0.32 -2.74
CA CYS A 56 2.09 0.77 -3.48
C CYS A 56 0.59 0.82 -3.17
N ILE A 57 0.06 2.02 -2.98
CA ILE A 57 -1.32 2.21 -2.48
C ILE A 57 -2.14 2.99 -3.50
N GLY A 58 -3.24 2.39 -3.97
CA GLY A 58 -4.21 3.02 -4.86
C GLY A 58 -5.55 3.27 -4.16
N GLY A 59 -6.48 3.96 -4.84
CA GLY A 59 -7.86 4.13 -4.39
C GLY A 59 -8.16 5.47 -3.72
N ALA A 60 -9.29 5.55 -3.01
CA ALA A 60 -9.91 6.82 -2.61
C ALA A 60 -9.11 7.65 -1.59
N GLY A 61 -8.26 7.00 -0.79
CA GLY A 61 -7.42 7.67 0.21
C GLY A 61 -6.11 8.25 -0.33
N VAL A 62 -5.78 8.03 -1.61
CA VAL A 62 -4.56 8.60 -2.21
C VAL A 62 -4.70 10.12 -2.35
N SER A 63 -3.76 10.85 -1.75
CA SER A 63 -3.76 12.32 -1.82
C SER A 63 -3.51 12.84 -3.23
N ARG A 64 -3.79 14.13 -3.46
CA ARG A 64 -3.49 14.81 -4.74
C ARG A 64 -2.01 15.00 -5.01
N GLY A 65 -1.13 14.73 -4.04
CA GLY A 65 0.30 15.00 -4.11
C GLY A 65 0.77 16.09 -3.17
N TYR A 66 2.00 16.55 -3.40
CA TYR A 66 2.68 17.54 -2.57
C TYR A 66 2.47 18.95 -3.11
N LEU A 67 1.95 19.84 -2.25
CA LEU A 67 1.73 21.24 -2.61
C LEU A 67 3.04 21.90 -3.07
N ASN A 68 3.00 22.57 -4.23
CA ASN A 68 4.13 23.26 -4.85
C ASN A 68 5.34 22.36 -5.16
N ARG A 69 5.14 21.04 -5.29
CA ARG A 69 6.19 20.08 -5.66
C ARG A 69 5.71 19.10 -6.74
N PRO A 70 5.48 19.58 -7.98
CA PRO A 70 4.94 18.74 -9.06
C PRO A 70 5.88 17.60 -9.46
N GLU A 71 7.20 17.81 -9.46
CA GLU A 71 8.18 16.78 -9.82
C GLU A 71 8.17 15.61 -8.82
N LEU A 72 8.23 15.92 -7.51
CA LEU A 72 8.14 14.91 -6.46
C LEU A 72 6.77 14.23 -6.45
N THR A 73 5.70 14.97 -6.79
CA THR A 73 4.36 14.40 -6.94
C THR A 73 4.34 13.39 -8.08
N ALA A 74 4.89 13.71 -9.25
CA ALA A 74 4.95 12.80 -10.38
C ALA A 74 5.80 11.55 -10.07
N GLU A 75 6.88 11.70 -9.30
CA GLU A 75 7.74 10.60 -8.86
C GLU A 75 7.01 9.65 -7.89
N LYS A 76 6.37 10.21 -6.85
CA LYS A 76 5.74 9.42 -5.77
C LYS A 76 4.32 8.98 -6.07
N PHE A 77 3.63 9.66 -6.98
CA PHE A 77 2.25 9.38 -7.38
C PHE A 77 2.16 9.07 -8.88
N PRO A 78 2.78 7.98 -9.37
CA PRO A 78 2.61 7.57 -10.77
C PRO A 78 1.15 7.20 -11.06
N LEU A 79 0.81 7.11 -12.35
CA LEU A 79 -0.46 6.53 -12.77
C LEU A 79 -0.56 5.08 -12.27
N ASP A 80 -1.75 4.69 -11.85
CA ASP A 80 -2.08 3.32 -11.47
C ASP A 80 -2.50 2.53 -12.73
N PRO A 81 -1.65 1.65 -13.28
CA PRO A 81 -1.98 0.88 -14.48
C PRO A 81 -2.96 -0.27 -14.20
N PHE A 82 -3.24 -0.57 -12.93
CA PHE A 82 -4.11 -1.65 -12.50
C PHE A 82 -5.53 -1.15 -12.16
N SER A 83 -5.72 0.16 -12.11
CA SER A 83 -7.03 0.78 -11.89
C SER A 83 -7.86 0.80 -13.16
N GLU A 84 -9.15 0.53 -13.01
CA GLU A 84 -10.14 0.69 -14.09
C GLU A 84 -10.50 2.16 -14.34
N SER A 85 -10.20 3.06 -13.39
CA SER A 85 -10.50 4.49 -13.51
C SER A 85 -9.39 5.22 -14.26
N LYS A 86 -9.77 5.91 -15.34
CA LYS A 86 -8.84 6.70 -16.16
C LYS A 86 -8.20 7.81 -15.32
N GLY A 87 -6.87 7.89 -15.34
CA GLY A 87 -6.11 8.91 -14.62
C GLY A 87 -6.03 8.68 -13.11
N ALA A 88 -6.36 7.48 -12.63
CA ALA A 88 -6.07 7.11 -11.26
C ALA A 88 -4.56 7.09 -11.01
N HIS A 89 -4.16 7.52 -9.80
CA HIS A 89 -2.79 7.48 -9.33
C HIS A 89 -2.67 6.46 -8.19
N MET A 90 -1.47 5.92 -8.02
CA MET A 90 -1.07 5.15 -6.84
C MET A 90 0.10 5.85 -6.15
N TYR A 91 0.22 5.72 -4.83
CA TYR A 91 1.33 6.24 -4.06
C TYR A 91 2.38 5.15 -3.81
N LYS A 92 3.65 5.46 -4.11
CA LYS A 92 4.82 4.63 -3.81
C LYS A 92 5.33 4.92 -2.39
N THR A 93 5.15 3.99 -1.46
CA THR A 93 5.50 4.23 -0.05
C THR A 93 6.99 4.14 0.23
N GLY A 94 7.74 3.38 -0.57
CA GLY A 94 9.12 3.01 -0.31
C GLY A 94 9.29 1.90 0.75
N ASP A 95 8.19 1.43 1.36
CA ASP A 95 8.21 0.31 2.31
C ASP A 95 8.21 -1.02 1.57
N LEU A 96 8.90 -2.02 2.12
CA LEU A 96 8.86 -3.39 1.63
C LEU A 96 7.83 -4.21 2.40
N GLY A 97 7.05 -5.01 1.68
CA GLY A 97 6.05 -5.92 2.25
C GLY A 97 6.00 -7.25 1.50
N ARG A 98 5.30 -8.22 2.09
CA ARG A 98 4.96 -9.50 1.45
C ARG A 98 3.63 -10.00 2.00
N TYR A 99 2.81 -10.60 1.15
CA TYR A 99 1.65 -11.33 1.65
C TYR A 99 2.06 -12.62 2.34
N LEU A 100 1.52 -12.84 3.53
CA LEU A 100 1.59 -14.10 4.25
C LEU A 100 0.56 -15.10 3.69
N PRO A 101 0.70 -16.41 3.98
CA PRO A 101 -0.23 -17.43 3.47
C PRO A 101 -1.69 -17.24 3.89
N ASP A 102 -1.94 -16.54 4.99
CA ASP A 102 -3.27 -16.19 5.51
C ASP A 102 -3.86 -14.93 4.85
N GLY A 103 -3.10 -14.26 3.97
CA GLY A 103 -3.51 -13.07 3.25
C GLY A 103 -3.21 -11.75 3.98
N ASP A 104 -2.62 -11.81 5.17
CA ASP A 104 -2.12 -10.61 5.84
C ASP A 104 -0.88 -10.04 5.12
N LEU A 105 -0.77 -8.71 5.14
CA LEU A 105 0.41 -7.98 4.69
C LEU A 105 1.42 -7.80 5.82
#